data_AF-A0AA86L498-F1
#
_entry.id   AF-A0AA86L498-F1
#
_cell.length_a   1.000
_cell.length_b   1.000
_cell.length_c   1.000
_cell.angle_alpha   90.00
_cell.angle_beta   90.00
_cell.angle_gamma   90.00
#
_symmetry.space_group_name_H-M   'P 1'
#
loop_
_entity.id
_entity.type
_entity.pdbx_description
1 polymer ?
#
loop_
_entity_poly.entity_id
_entity_poly.type
_entity_poly.pdbx_seq_one_letter_code
_entity_poly.pdbx_strand_id
1 'polypeptide(L)'
;MSKARVAVLISGTGTNMAALLYAAKADSCPFEIVLVASNNPDAPGLTLAAAEGIATWAQSHKGMGRDAFDALVDAQLRAAGSDYVALAGYMRILSADFVARWEGRMLNIHPSLLPKYKGLHTHQQAIDAGDTFGGCSVHVVTAALDDGPVLAQTPVAILPGDTADSLAARVLIAEHQLYAPTLAAFVMREATPDYWLARVRELAMAMPEAEETLSHGMPCFGIVKGKKFAWFSHDHHGDGRTALLVKISGAEEQALLIEQDAKRHFRPAYFGDGWIGIRLDTGDNDWDDLGARIARSWRAVAPKKLAGLIAVADEF
;
A
#
# COMPACT_ATOMS: atom_id res chain seq x y z
N MET A 1 3.66 -0.85 14.50
CA MET A 1 2.57 -1.07 13.52
C MET A 1 2.39 -2.57 13.38
N SER A 2 1.16 -3.04 13.15
CA SER A 2 0.93 -4.43 12.71
C SER A 2 1.58 -4.64 11.34
N LYS A 3 2.07 -5.85 11.08
CA LYS A 3 2.57 -6.22 9.76
C LYS A 3 1.41 -6.24 8.77
N ALA A 4 1.65 -5.78 7.55
CA ALA A 4 0.70 -5.91 6.45
C ALA A 4 0.48 -7.39 6.12
N ARG A 5 -0.78 -7.81 5.96
CA ARG A 5 -1.12 -9.21 5.71
C ARG A 5 -1.09 -9.50 4.22
N VAL A 6 -0.12 -10.28 3.75
CA VAL A 6 0.08 -10.58 2.34
C VAL A 6 -0.34 -12.01 2.02
N ALA A 7 -1.17 -12.19 0.98
CA ALA A 7 -1.33 -13.48 0.35
C ALA A 7 -0.43 -13.61 -0.89
N VAL A 8 0.13 -14.80 -1.11
CA VAL A 8 0.96 -15.07 -2.28
C VAL A 8 0.25 -16.06 -3.19
N LEU A 9 0.08 -15.70 -4.47
CA LEU A 9 -0.47 -16.58 -5.51
C LEU A 9 0.66 -17.21 -6.32
N ILE A 10 0.61 -18.54 -6.49
CA ILE A 10 1.61 -19.32 -7.22
C ILE A 10 0.98 -20.34 -8.17
N SER A 11 1.71 -20.81 -9.18
CA SER A 11 1.29 -21.95 -10.03
C SER A 11 2.27 -23.13 -10.04
N GLY A 12 3.46 -22.98 -9.47
CA GLY A 12 4.55 -23.94 -9.62
C GLY A 12 5.48 -24.03 -8.41
N THR A 13 6.79 -24.03 -8.67
CA THR A 13 7.84 -24.29 -7.66
C THR A 13 7.86 -23.27 -6.52
N GLY A 14 7.39 -22.04 -6.75
CA GLY A 14 7.21 -21.04 -5.69
C GLY A 14 8.52 -20.47 -5.14
N THR A 15 9.59 -20.39 -5.92
CA THR A 15 10.88 -19.85 -5.44
C THR A 15 10.81 -18.37 -5.07
N ASN A 16 10.07 -17.55 -5.83
CA ASN A 16 9.75 -16.17 -5.44
C ASN A 16 8.90 -16.11 -4.17
N MET A 17 7.92 -17.02 -4.01
CA MET A 17 7.14 -17.13 -2.78
C MET A 17 8.04 -17.46 -1.58
N ALA A 18 8.98 -18.38 -1.74
CA ALA A 18 9.96 -18.72 -0.71
C ALA A 18 10.80 -17.51 -0.32
N ALA A 19 11.30 -16.74 -1.29
CA ALA A 19 12.06 -15.51 -1.03
C ALA A 19 11.24 -14.50 -0.20
N LEU A 20 9.97 -14.27 -0.56
CA LEU A 20 9.06 -13.42 0.22
C LEU A 20 8.82 -13.96 1.64
N LEU A 21 8.59 -15.27 1.77
CA LEU A 21 8.36 -15.94 3.04
C LEU A 21 9.56 -15.79 3.98
N TYR A 22 10.78 -16.08 3.50
CA TYR A 22 11.98 -15.95 4.33
C TYR A 22 12.28 -14.48 4.67
N ALA A 23 11.99 -13.53 3.77
CA ALA A 23 12.09 -12.11 4.10
C ALA A 23 11.09 -11.70 5.21
N ALA A 24 9.87 -12.23 5.18
CA ALA A 24 8.82 -11.96 6.18
C ALA A 24 9.21 -12.38 7.62
N LYS A 25 10.16 -13.32 7.76
CA LYS A 25 10.66 -13.78 9.07
C LYS A 25 11.53 -12.75 9.79
N ALA A 26 12.05 -11.74 9.11
CA ALA A 26 12.79 -10.69 9.78
C ALA A 26 11.86 -9.82 10.65
N ASP A 27 12.33 -9.44 11.84
CA ASP A 27 11.56 -8.58 12.77
C ASP A 27 11.27 -7.21 12.15
N SER A 28 12.19 -6.69 11.33
CA SER A 28 12.06 -5.44 10.60
C SER A 28 11.15 -5.52 9.37
N CYS A 29 10.73 -6.72 8.96
CA CYS A 29 9.90 -6.86 7.78
C CYS A 29 8.49 -6.31 8.05
N PRO A 30 7.98 -5.37 7.23
CA PRO A 30 6.70 -4.72 7.48
C PRO A 30 5.49 -5.56 7.06
N PHE A 31 5.70 -6.77 6.53
CA PHE A 31 4.63 -7.67 6.12
C PHE A 31 4.83 -9.08 6.67
N GLU A 32 3.72 -9.82 6.72
CA GLU A 32 3.67 -11.24 7.00
C GLU A 32 2.92 -11.98 5.88
N ILE A 33 3.27 -13.24 5.64
CA ILE A 33 2.55 -14.07 4.67
C ILE A 33 1.43 -14.81 5.41
N VAL A 34 0.18 -14.49 5.11
CA VAL A 34 -0.99 -15.09 5.78
C VAL A 34 -1.60 -16.26 5.00
N LEU A 35 -1.32 -16.36 3.71
CA LEU A 35 -1.85 -17.39 2.83
C LEU A 35 -0.92 -17.59 1.63
N VAL A 36 -0.68 -18.85 1.26
CA VAL A 36 -0.16 -19.22 -0.05
C VAL A 36 -1.25 -19.97 -0.81
N ALA A 37 -1.72 -19.40 -1.91
CA ALA A 37 -2.79 -19.97 -2.72
C ALA A 37 -2.29 -20.38 -4.10
N SER A 38 -2.81 -21.49 -4.63
CA SER A 38 -2.45 -21.95 -5.97
C SER A 38 -3.64 -22.40 -6.82
N ASN A 39 -3.55 -22.11 -8.11
CA ASN A 39 -4.42 -22.66 -9.14
C ASN A 39 -4.01 -24.08 -9.60
N ASN A 40 -2.96 -24.63 -9.00
CA ASN A 40 -2.44 -25.97 -9.22
C ASN A 40 -2.26 -26.68 -7.86
N PRO A 41 -3.12 -27.66 -7.51
CA PRO A 41 -3.01 -28.41 -6.25
C PRO A 41 -1.68 -29.13 -6.06
N ASP A 42 -0.99 -29.46 -7.16
CA ASP A 42 0.29 -30.17 -7.14
C ASP A 42 1.49 -29.20 -7.17
N ALA A 43 1.28 -27.89 -7.00
CA ALA A 43 2.35 -26.90 -7.00
C ALA A 43 3.35 -27.18 -5.86
N PRO A 44 4.64 -27.46 -6.15
CA PRO A 44 5.62 -27.79 -5.11
C PRO A 44 5.78 -26.70 -4.04
N GLY A 45 5.55 -25.43 -4.40
CA GLY A 45 5.60 -24.30 -3.46
C GLY A 45 4.59 -24.42 -2.30
N LEU A 46 3.46 -25.13 -2.48
CA LEU A 46 2.49 -25.36 -1.41
C LEU A 46 3.09 -26.22 -0.29
N THR A 47 3.89 -27.24 -0.65
CA THR A 47 4.53 -28.12 0.33
C THR A 47 5.51 -27.33 1.20
N LEU A 48 6.29 -26.43 0.57
CA LEU A 48 7.20 -25.54 1.29
C LEU A 48 6.43 -24.60 2.23
N ALA A 49 5.38 -23.95 1.75
CA ALA A 49 4.58 -23.03 2.57
C ALA A 49 3.97 -23.73 3.79
N ALA A 50 3.42 -24.93 3.60
CA ALA A 50 2.86 -25.74 4.68
C ALA A 50 3.93 -26.18 5.70
N ALA A 51 5.13 -26.57 5.22
CA ALA A 51 6.25 -26.93 6.10
C ALA A 51 6.72 -25.74 6.96
N GLU A 52 6.56 -24.52 6.46
CA GLU A 52 6.85 -23.27 7.16
C GLU A 52 5.69 -22.76 8.02
N GLY A 53 4.61 -23.54 8.17
CA GLY A 53 3.46 -23.21 9.01
C GLY A 53 2.52 -22.16 8.43
N ILE A 54 2.65 -21.84 7.14
CA ILE A 54 1.77 -20.88 6.45
C ILE A 54 0.49 -21.60 6.00
N ALA A 55 -0.66 -20.94 6.17
CA ALA A 55 -1.92 -21.44 5.64
C ALA A 55 -1.83 -21.61 4.11
N THR A 56 -2.36 -22.72 3.59
CA THR A 56 -2.36 -23.00 2.16
C THR A 56 -3.76 -23.26 1.66
N TRP A 57 -4.03 -22.84 0.43
CA TRP A 57 -5.23 -23.21 -0.30
C TRP A 57 -4.87 -23.56 -1.74
N ALA A 58 -5.50 -24.59 -2.31
CA ALA A 58 -5.31 -24.87 -3.72
C ALA A 58 -6.55 -25.47 -4.35
N GLN A 59 -6.82 -25.06 -5.58
CA GLN A 59 -7.91 -25.57 -6.40
C GLN A 59 -7.45 -25.59 -7.84
N SER A 60 -7.71 -26.69 -8.55
CA SER A 60 -7.46 -26.71 -9.99
C SER A 60 -8.44 -25.78 -10.71
N HIS A 61 -7.90 -24.87 -11.51
CA HIS A 61 -8.70 -23.99 -12.37
C HIS A 61 -9.19 -24.68 -13.66
N LYS A 62 -8.77 -25.93 -13.92
CA LYS A 62 -9.14 -26.67 -15.13
C LYS A 62 -10.65 -26.90 -15.17
N GLY A 63 -11.27 -26.57 -16.30
CA GLY A 63 -12.72 -26.69 -16.48
C GLY A 63 -13.54 -25.58 -15.81
N MET A 64 -12.91 -24.58 -15.19
CA MET A 64 -13.61 -23.44 -14.58
C MET A 64 -13.44 -22.16 -15.41
N GLY A 65 -14.54 -21.41 -15.53
CA GLY A 65 -14.52 -20.06 -16.08
C GLY A 65 -13.61 -19.14 -15.26
N ARG A 66 -13.07 -18.09 -15.90
CA ARG A 66 -12.17 -17.12 -15.25
C ARG A 66 -12.81 -16.51 -14.01
N ASP A 67 -13.97 -15.91 -14.17
CA ASP A 67 -14.65 -15.18 -13.10
C ASP A 67 -15.08 -16.09 -11.95
N ALA A 68 -15.53 -17.31 -12.27
CA ALA A 68 -15.90 -18.31 -11.27
C ALA A 68 -14.69 -18.75 -10.43
N PHE A 69 -13.53 -18.96 -11.05
CA PHE A 69 -12.31 -19.32 -10.34
C PHE A 69 -11.77 -18.15 -9.51
N ASP A 70 -11.74 -16.95 -10.09
CA ASP A 70 -11.22 -15.76 -9.41
C ASP A 70 -12.10 -15.37 -8.21
N ALA A 71 -13.41 -15.63 -8.27
CA ALA A 71 -14.30 -15.47 -7.10
C ALA A 71 -13.95 -16.43 -5.94
N LEU A 72 -13.54 -17.66 -6.24
CA LEU A 72 -13.07 -18.60 -5.21
C LEU A 72 -11.77 -18.11 -4.59
N VAL A 73 -10.82 -17.64 -5.41
CA VAL A 73 -9.56 -17.07 -4.93
C VAL A 73 -9.84 -15.87 -4.02
N ASP A 74 -10.65 -14.90 -4.47
CA ASP A 74 -11.02 -13.70 -3.70
C ASP A 74 -11.63 -14.05 -2.33
N ALA A 75 -12.50 -15.06 -2.28
CA ALA A 75 -13.09 -15.52 -1.03
C ALA A 75 -12.02 -16.06 -0.05
N GLN A 76 -11.03 -16.82 -0.53
CA GLN A 76 -9.95 -17.34 0.31
C GLN A 76 -9.01 -16.23 0.79
N LEU A 77 -8.67 -15.29 -0.09
CA LEU A 77 -7.85 -14.13 0.26
C LEU A 77 -8.51 -13.31 1.39
N ARG A 78 -9.82 -13.08 1.30
CA ARG A 78 -10.59 -12.35 2.32
C ARG A 78 -10.74 -13.15 3.61
N ALA A 79 -11.00 -14.45 3.52
CA ALA A 79 -11.08 -15.32 4.70
C ALA A 79 -9.75 -15.37 5.47
N ALA A 80 -8.63 -15.30 4.77
CA ALA A 80 -7.29 -15.17 5.38
C ALA A 80 -6.98 -13.76 5.91
N GLY A 81 -7.88 -12.78 5.71
CA GLY A 81 -7.70 -11.39 6.13
C GLY A 81 -6.55 -10.70 5.40
N SER A 82 -6.31 -11.02 4.14
CA SER A 82 -5.23 -10.40 3.37
C SER A 82 -5.53 -8.94 3.02
N ASP A 83 -4.55 -8.08 3.22
CA ASP A 83 -4.57 -6.66 2.82
C ASP A 83 -3.99 -6.50 1.40
N TYR A 84 -3.00 -7.33 1.06
CA TYR A 84 -2.25 -7.27 -0.20
C TYR A 84 -2.11 -8.66 -0.85
N VAL A 85 -1.87 -8.66 -2.17
CA VAL A 85 -1.61 -9.87 -2.97
C VAL A 85 -0.26 -9.74 -3.70
N ALA A 86 0.55 -10.79 -3.61
CA ALA A 86 1.79 -10.93 -4.38
C ALA A 86 1.66 -12.08 -5.38
N LEU A 87 1.79 -11.79 -6.67
CA LEU A 87 1.83 -12.79 -7.73
C LEU A 87 3.28 -13.27 -7.91
N ALA A 88 3.56 -14.50 -7.48
CA ALA A 88 4.90 -15.09 -7.52
C ALA A 88 4.90 -16.30 -8.48
N GLY A 89 4.94 -16.00 -9.78
CA GLY A 89 4.84 -17.03 -10.83
C GLY A 89 3.42 -17.60 -10.95
N TYR A 90 2.41 -16.74 -10.83
CA TYR A 90 1.01 -17.10 -11.04
C TYR A 90 0.66 -17.07 -12.53
N MET A 91 0.48 -18.25 -13.13
CA MET A 91 0.37 -18.46 -14.59
C MET A 91 -1.07 -18.41 -15.10
N ARG A 92 -1.93 -17.57 -14.49
CA ARG A 92 -3.33 -17.39 -14.91
C ARG A 92 -3.66 -15.91 -15.01
N ILE A 93 -4.27 -15.53 -16.14
CA ILE A 93 -4.79 -14.18 -16.36
C ILE A 93 -5.97 -13.95 -15.41
N LEU A 94 -5.88 -12.88 -14.62
CA LEU A 94 -6.94 -12.43 -13.71
C LEU A 94 -8.05 -11.69 -14.47
N SER A 95 -9.28 -11.79 -14.00
CA SER A 95 -10.41 -11.00 -14.53
C SER A 95 -10.29 -9.53 -14.12
N ALA A 96 -10.87 -8.63 -14.92
CA ALA A 96 -10.91 -7.21 -14.59
C ALA A 96 -11.63 -6.95 -13.25
N ASP A 97 -12.70 -7.69 -12.98
CA ASP A 97 -13.44 -7.61 -11.71
C ASP A 97 -12.58 -8.02 -10.51
N PHE A 98 -11.77 -9.06 -10.64
CA PHE A 98 -10.83 -9.45 -9.59
C PHE A 98 -9.80 -8.34 -9.36
N VAL A 99 -9.22 -7.81 -10.44
CA VAL A 99 -8.23 -6.73 -10.34
C VAL A 99 -8.82 -5.49 -9.68
N ALA A 100 -10.03 -5.07 -10.06
CA ALA A 100 -10.70 -3.90 -9.50
C ALA A 100 -10.91 -4.03 -7.98
N ARG A 101 -11.27 -5.23 -7.48
CA ARG A 101 -11.45 -5.44 -6.03
C ARG A 101 -10.14 -5.31 -5.24
N TRP A 102 -9.01 -5.55 -5.87
CA TRP A 102 -7.68 -5.51 -5.26
C TRP A 102 -6.82 -4.37 -5.82
N GLU A 103 -7.46 -3.36 -6.43
CA GLU A 103 -6.78 -2.22 -7.03
C GLU A 103 -5.86 -1.52 -6.00
N GLY A 104 -4.65 -1.17 -6.45
CA GLY A 104 -3.63 -0.57 -5.58
C GLY A 104 -3.05 -1.52 -4.52
N ARG A 105 -3.45 -2.81 -4.49
CA ARG A 105 -3.05 -3.76 -3.43
C ARG A 105 -2.39 -5.03 -3.96
N MET A 106 -2.08 -5.08 -5.25
CA MET A 106 -1.46 -6.24 -5.89
C MET A 106 -0.15 -5.90 -6.59
N LEU A 107 0.87 -6.71 -6.35
CA LEU A 107 2.13 -6.67 -7.08
C LEU A 107 2.36 -7.97 -7.86
N ASN A 108 2.98 -7.85 -9.02
CA ASN A 108 3.51 -8.98 -9.78
C ASN A 108 5.01 -8.79 -10.03
N ILE A 109 5.75 -9.90 -10.00
CA ILE A 109 7.10 -9.95 -10.53
C ILE A 109 7.09 -10.59 -11.91
N HIS A 110 7.65 -9.88 -12.89
CA HIS A 110 7.65 -10.26 -14.30
C HIS A 110 9.09 -10.43 -14.81
N PRO A 111 9.43 -11.53 -15.49
CA PRO A 111 10.80 -11.86 -15.92
C PRO A 111 11.26 -11.08 -17.17
N SER A 112 10.99 -9.78 -17.23
CA SER A 112 11.53 -8.90 -18.26
C SER A 112 11.76 -7.48 -17.73
N LEU A 113 12.51 -6.68 -18.49
CA LEU A 113 12.59 -5.24 -18.28
C LEU A 113 11.40 -4.55 -18.96
N LEU A 114 10.24 -4.57 -18.31
CA LEU A 114 9.04 -3.86 -18.78
C LEU A 114 9.37 -2.40 -19.19
N PRO A 115 8.77 -1.88 -20.28
CA PRO A 115 7.65 -2.45 -21.04
C PRO A 115 8.04 -3.53 -22.08
N LYS A 116 9.31 -3.93 -22.19
CA LYS A 116 9.72 -4.99 -23.13
C LYS A 116 9.16 -6.36 -22.72
N TYR A 117 8.83 -7.19 -23.71
CA TYR A 117 8.51 -8.62 -23.57
C TYR A 117 7.45 -8.93 -22.51
N LYS A 118 6.20 -8.53 -22.77
CA LYS A 118 5.04 -8.93 -21.95
C LYS A 118 4.67 -10.39 -22.21
N GLY A 119 4.01 -11.03 -21.24
CA GLY A 119 3.59 -12.43 -21.38
C GLY A 119 4.72 -13.45 -21.27
N LEU A 120 4.72 -14.47 -22.12
CA LEU A 120 5.55 -15.68 -21.95
C LEU A 120 6.87 -15.63 -22.71
N HIS A 121 7.82 -16.51 -22.36
CA HIS A 121 9.09 -16.71 -23.07
C HIS A 121 9.97 -15.44 -23.18
N THR A 122 9.89 -14.56 -22.19
CA THR A 122 10.55 -13.26 -22.17
C THR A 122 12.06 -13.34 -22.37
N HIS A 123 12.72 -14.34 -21.78
CA HIS A 123 14.16 -14.56 -21.93
C HIS A 123 14.56 -14.90 -23.36
N GLN A 124 13.81 -15.79 -24.02
CA GLN A 124 14.07 -16.15 -25.42
C GLN A 124 13.82 -14.94 -26.32
N GLN A 125 12.74 -14.19 -26.09
CA GLN A 125 12.46 -12.96 -26.85
C GLN A 125 13.60 -11.94 -26.75
N ALA A 126 14.17 -11.75 -25.55
CA ALA A 126 15.31 -10.85 -25.36
C ALA A 126 16.56 -11.31 -26.11
N ILE A 127 16.86 -12.61 -26.09
CA ILE A 127 17.99 -13.20 -26.82
C ILE A 127 17.79 -13.07 -28.33
N ASP A 128 16.61 -13.41 -28.84
CA ASP A 128 16.27 -13.35 -30.27
C ASP A 128 16.33 -11.91 -30.81
N ALA A 129 15.97 -10.93 -29.99
CA ALA A 129 16.07 -9.51 -30.31
C ALA A 129 17.52 -8.98 -30.29
N GLY A 130 18.48 -9.77 -29.83
CA GLY A 130 19.88 -9.34 -29.69
C GLY A 130 20.10 -8.33 -28.56
N ASP A 131 19.24 -8.32 -27.54
CA ASP A 131 19.42 -7.43 -26.39
C ASP A 131 20.70 -7.77 -25.61
N THR A 132 21.33 -6.76 -25.03
CA THR A 132 22.47 -6.94 -24.13
C THR A 132 22.07 -7.21 -22.68
N PHE A 133 20.81 -6.91 -22.32
CA PHE A 133 20.24 -7.10 -20.99
C PHE A 133 18.84 -7.70 -21.08
N GLY A 134 18.63 -8.76 -20.30
CA GLY A 134 17.31 -9.15 -19.81
C GLY A 134 17.10 -8.56 -18.41
N GLY A 135 16.22 -9.15 -17.62
CA GLY A 135 16.02 -8.73 -16.23
C GLY A 135 14.64 -9.08 -15.73
N CYS A 136 14.27 -8.47 -14.61
CA CYS A 136 12.93 -8.57 -14.04
C CYS A 136 12.40 -7.19 -13.62
N SER A 137 11.08 -7.10 -13.55
CA SER A 137 10.32 -5.95 -13.08
C SER A 137 9.36 -6.36 -11.98
N VAL A 138 9.28 -5.57 -10.91
CA VAL A 138 8.15 -5.61 -9.98
C VAL A 138 7.23 -4.45 -10.33
N HIS A 139 5.95 -4.73 -10.55
CA HIS A 139 4.97 -3.73 -10.96
C HIS A 139 3.63 -3.93 -10.25
N VAL A 140 2.84 -2.86 -10.17
CA VAL A 140 1.45 -2.91 -9.73
C VAL A 140 0.63 -3.66 -10.77
N VAL A 141 -0.28 -4.52 -10.33
CA VAL A 141 -1.17 -5.25 -11.25
C VAL A 141 -2.33 -4.34 -11.67
N THR A 142 -2.58 -4.27 -12.97
CA THR A 142 -3.75 -3.62 -13.57
C THR A 142 -4.52 -4.65 -14.42
N ALA A 143 -5.68 -4.27 -14.95
CA ALA A 143 -6.49 -5.18 -15.77
C ALA A 143 -5.82 -5.49 -17.12
N ALA A 144 -4.95 -4.59 -17.58
CA ALA A 144 -4.12 -4.80 -18.76
C ALA A 144 -2.89 -5.64 -18.39
N LEU A 145 -2.58 -6.62 -19.25
CA LEU A 145 -1.46 -7.54 -19.04
C LEU A 145 -0.12 -6.79 -18.95
N ASP A 146 0.58 -6.99 -17.84
CA ASP A 146 1.93 -6.46 -17.55
C ASP A 146 2.08 -4.97 -17.88
N ASP A 147 1.04 -4.17 -17.61
CA ASP A 147 0.97 -2.76 -18.00
C ASP A 147 0.91 -1.77 -16.83
N GLY A 148 0.78 -2.28 -15.60
CA GLY A 148 0.71 -1.39 -14.45
C GLY A 148 2.05 -0.71 -14.13
N PRO A 149 2.01 0.34 -13.29
CA PRO A 149 3.20 1.10 -12.89
C PRO A 149 4.34 0.21 -12.41
N VAL A 150 5.50 0.32 -13.05
CA VAL A 150 6.73 -0.36 -12.64
C VAL A 150 7.29 0.33 -11.40
N LEU A 151 7.53 -0.45 -10.35
CA LEU A 151 8.04 0.05 -9.07
C LEU A 151 9.55 -0.10 -8.96
N ALA A 152 10.08 -1.21 -9.48
CA ALA A 152 11.51 -1.49 -9.46
C ALA A 152 11.88 -2.47 -10.58
N GLN A 153 13.13 -2.41 -11.02
CA GLN A 153 13.68 -3.32 -12.02
C GLN A 153 15.10 -3.72 -11.65
N THR A 154 15.53 -4.88 -12.11
CA THR A 154 16.94 -5.29 -12.06
C THR A 154 17.36 -5.82 -13.43
N PRO A 155 18.26 -5.11 -14.14
CA PRO A 155 18.83 -5.61 -15.39
C PRO A 155 19.81 -6.75 -15.10
N VAL A 156 19.80 -7.75 -15.98
CA VAL A 156 20.71 -8.91 -15.93
C VAL A 156 21.37 -9.05 -17.30
N ALA A 157 22.70 -9.04 -17.31
CA ALA A 157 23.46 -9.15 -18.55
C ALA A 157 23.14 -10.46 -19.30
N ILE A 158 22.99 -10.35 -20.62
CA ILE A 158 22.96 -11.48 -21.54
C ILE A 158 24.40 -11.69 -22.02
N LEU A 159 24.95 -12.85 -21.68
CA LEU A 159 26.32 -13.24 -21.99
C LEU A 159 26.38 -13.96 -23.34
N PRO A 160 27.51 -13.90 -24.05
CA PRO A 160 27.72 -14.68 -25.26
C PRO A 160 27.46 -16.17 -25.02
N GLY A 161 26.58 -16.78 -25.83
CA GLY A 161 26.23 -18.19 -25.75
C GLY A 161 25.16 -18.54 -24.73
N ASP A 162 24.49 -17.55 -24.12
CA ASP A 162 23.34 -17.82 -23.28
C ASP A 162 22.20 -18.53 -24.02
N THR A 163 21.51 -19.37 -23.27
CA THR A 163 20.22 -19.94 -23.61
C THR A 163 19.13 -19.24 -22.79
N ALA A 164 17.86 -19.43 -23.16
CA ALA A 164 16.75 -18.94 -22.34
C ALA A 164 16.82 -19.46 -20.90
N ASP A 165 17.23 -20.72 -20.70
CA ASP A 165 17.33 -21.33 -19.36
C ASP A 165 18.49 -20.75 -18.53
N SER A 166 19.67 -20.53 -19.14
CA SER A 166 20.80 -19.92 -18.42
C SER A 166 20.54 -18.47 -18.05
N LEU A 167 19.84 -17.72 -18.91
CA LEU A 167 19.38 -16.38 -18.60
C LEU A 167 18.29 -16.41 -17.51
N ALA A 168 17.30 -17.30 -17.62
CA ALA A 168 16.24 -17.46 -16.63
C ALA A 168 16.79 -17.75 -15.23
N ALA A 169 17.78 -18.65 -15.13
CA ALA A 169 18.41 -18.98 -13.85
C ALA A 169 19.08 -17.75 -13.21
N ARG A 170 19.74 -16.88 -13.99
CA ARG A 170 20.33 -15.64 -13.47
C ARG A 170 19.29 -14.58 -13.15
N VAL A 171 18.25 -14.43 -13.98
CA VAL A 171 17.14 -13.51 -13.70
C VAL A 171 16.41 -13.91 -12.43
N LEU A 172 16.23 -15.21 -12.18
CA LEU A 172 15.56 -15.69 -10.97
C LEU A 172 16.27 -15.25 -9.68
N ILE A 173 17.60 -15.17 -9.68
CA ILE A 173 18.37 -14.63 -8.54
C ILE A 173 18.04 -13.14 -8.35
N ALA A 174 18.00 -12.38 -9.43
CA ALA A 174 17.62 -10.96 -9.38
C ALA A 174 16.18 -10.78 -8.88
N GLU A 175 15.25 -11.65 -9.30
CA GLU A 175 13.87 -11.63 -8.82
C GLU A 175 13.77 -11.80 -7.32
N HIS A 176 14.49 -12.77 -6.74
CA HIS A 176 14.50 -13.03 -5.30
C HIS A 176 15.02 -11.82 -4.51
N GLN A 177 16.00 -11.10 -5.06
CA GLN A 177 16.54 -9.90 -4.42
C GLN A 177 15.66 -8.67 -4.59
N LEU A 178 14.93 -8.57 -5.71
CA LEU A 178 14.09 -7.41 -6.01
C LEU A 178 12.74 -7.47 -5.29
N TYR A 179 12.09 -8.63 -5.25
CA TYR A 179 10.66 -8.68 -4.92
C TYR A 179 10.37 -8.29 -3.46
N ALA A 180 11.09 -8.89 -2.52
CA ALA A 180 10.86 -8.65 -1.10
C ALA A 180 11.03 -7.17 -0.67
N PRO A 181 12.14 -6.47 -0.99
CA PRO A 181 12.28 -5.06 -0.63
C PRO A 181 11.27 -4.16 -1.36
N THR A 182 10.91 -4.46 -2.62
CA THR A 182 9.88 -3.69 -3.32
C THR A 182 8.51 -3.90 -2.68
N LEU A 183 8.14 -5.12 -2.29
CA LEU A 183 6.90 -5.38 -1.56
C LEU A 183 6.90 -4.66 -0.21
N ALA A 184 8.01 -4.71 0.54
CA ALA A 184 8.15 -4.01 1.82
C ALA A 184 7.94 -2.49 1.67
N ALA A 185 8.58 -1.87 0.69
CA ALA A 185 8.38 -0.45 0.39
C ALA A 185 6.93 -0.16 -0.05
N PHE A 186 6.33 -1.04 -0.85
CA PHE A 186 4.97 -0.88 -1.35
C PHE A 186 3.94 -0.93 -0.22
N VAL A 187 4.01 -1.89 0.71
CA VAL A 187 3.05 -1.96 1.83
C VAL A 187 3.24 -0.83 2.83
N MET A 188 4.44 -0.24 2.90
CA MET A 188 4.74 0.90 3.78
C MET A 188 4.51 2.27 3.15
N ARG A 189 4.15 2.34 1.86
CA ARG A 189 4.04 3.63 1.13
C ARG A 189 3.05 4.61 1.77
N GLU A 190 2.03 4.09 2.45
CA GLU A 190 0.97 4.85 3.11
C GLU A 190 1.27 5.10 4.60
N ALA A 191 2.43 4.67 5.08
CA ALA A 191 2.90 4.78 6.45
C ALA A 191 4.09 5.74 6.59
N THR A 192 4.17 6.74 5.71
CA THR A 192 5.23 7.75 5.72
C THR A 192 4.69 9.13 6.10
N PRO A 193 5.50 10.00 6.74
CA PRO A 193 5.12 11.38 7.02
C PRO A 193 4.68 12.15 5.78
N ASP A 194 5.36 11.94 4.65
CA ASP A 194 5.03 12.62 3.38
C ASP A 194 3.66 12.19 2.85
N TYR A 195 3.33 10.90 2.93
CA TYR A 195 2.00 10.41 2.55
C TYR A 195 0.92 10.99 3.46
N TRP A 196 1.12 10.95 4.78
CA TRP A 196 0.14 11.50 5.73
C TRP A 196 -0.04 13.00 5.56
N LEU A 197 1.03 13.75 5.31
CA LEU A 197 0.96 15.17 4.99
C LEU A 197 0.18 15.42 3.69
N ALA A 198 0.42 14.62 2.65
CA ALA A 198 -0.31 14.74 1.39
C ALA A 198 -1.83 14.52 1.59
N ARG A 199 -2.22 13.52 2.37
CA ARG A 199 -3.63 13.25 2.70
C ARG A 199 -4.25 14.34 3.57
N VAL A 200 -3.56 14.83 4.59
CA VAL A 200 -4.02 15.97 5.39
C VAL A 200 -4.16 17.22 4.53
N ARG A 201 -3.21 17.48 3.63
CA ARG A 201 -3.24 18.61 2.69
C ARG A 201 -4.45 18.53 1.77
N GLU A 202 -4.72 17.37 1.18
CA GLU A 202 -5.90 17.15 0.34
C GLU A 202 -7.20 17.49 1.08
N LEU A 203 -7.38 16.94 2.28
CA LEU A 203 -8.58 17.18 3.09
C LEU A 203 -8.71 18.64 3.56
N ALA A 204 -7.61 19.25 4.01
CA ALA A 204 -7.61 20.61 4.52
C ALA A 204 -7.80 21.65 3.41
N MET A 205 -7.15 21.46 2.26
CA MET A 205 -7.22 22.38 1.13
C MET A 205 -8.55 22.29 0.36
N ALA A 206 -9.32 21.22 0.55
CA ALA A 206 -10.70 21.13 0.07
C ALA A 206 -11.66 22.08 0.81
N MET A 207 -11.27 22.62 1.98
CA MET A 207 -12.11 23.56 2.72
C MET A 207 -12.18 24.92 2.01
N PRO A 208 -13.34 25.62 2.06
CA PRO A 208 -13.47 26.92 1.38
C PRO A 208 -12.47 27.94 1.90
N GLU A 209 -11.86 28.66 0.95
CA GLU A 209 -10.81 29.66 1.19
C GLU A 209 -9.66 29.14 2.06
N ALA A 210 -9.31 27.85 1.97
CA ALA A 210 -8.15 27.30 2.66
C ALA A 210 -6.83 27.75 2.01
N GLU A 211 -5.84 28.02 2.86
CA GLU A 211 -4.44 28.26 2.50
C GLU A 211 -3.51 27.36 3.34
N GLU A 212 -2.42 26.91 2.73
CA GLU A 212 -1.30 26.28 3.42
C GLU A 212 -0.17 27.30 3.59
N THR A 213 0.37 27.37 4.81
CA THR A 213 1.55 28.18 5.13
C THR A 213 2.47 27.38 6.05
N LEU A 214 3.76 27.69 6.06
CA LEU A 214 4.68 27.15 7.04
C LEU A 214 4.67 28.04 8.29
N SER A 215 4.53 27.45 9.48
CA SER A 215 4.67 28.16 10.74
C SER A 215 5.43 27.30 11.73
N HIS A 216 6.43 27.86 12.42
CA HIS A 216 7.28 27.12 13.36
C HIS A 216 7.84 25.79 12.82
N GLY A 217 8.12 25.72 11.50
CA GLY A 217 8.62 24.52 10.83
C GLY A 217 7.56 23.45 10.53
N MET A 218 6.28 23.71 10.82
CA MET A 218 5.17 22.79 10.57
C MET A 218 4.24 23.32 9.48
N PRO A 219 3.79 22.48 8.53
CA PRO A 219 2.69 22.83 7.64
C PRO A 219 1.43 23.16 8.44
N CYS A 220 0.85 24.33 8.19
CA CYS A 220 -0.38 24.78 8.84
C CYS A 220 -1.41 25.28 7.83
N PHE A 221 -2.66 24.94 8.10
CA PHE A 221 -3.79 25.21 7.23
C PHE A 221 -4.73 26.21 7.91
N GLY A 222 -5.08 27.26 7.18
CA GLY A 222 -5.95 28.32 7.66
C GLY A 222 -6.89 28.82 6.60
N ILE A 223 -7.82 29.68 7.00
CA ILE A 223 -8.61 30.46 6.04
C ILE A 223 -7.73 31.61 5.54
N VAL A 224 -7.80 31.97 4.26
CA VAL A 224 -7.05 33.08 3.67
C VAL A 224 -7.23 34.35 4.51
N LYS A 225 -6.12 34.91 5.00
CA LYS A 225 -6.09 36.08 5.92
C LYS A 225 -6.89 35.86 7.22
N GLY A 226 -7.17 34.62 7.58
CA GLY A 226 -8.01 34.21 8.68
C GLY A 226 -7.27 33.36 9.72
N LYS A 227 -8.05 32.63 10.52
CA LYS A 227 -7.52 31.79 11.60
C LYS A 227 -7.09 30.42 11.05
N LYS A 228 -6.06 29.84 11.69
CA LYS A 228 -5.64 28.46 11.44
C LYS A 228 -6.64 27.45 12.02
N PHE A 229 -6.88 26.36 11.30
CA PHE A 229 -7.78 25.29 11.70
C PHE A 229 -7.12 23.91 11.71
N ALA A 230 -6.00 23.70 11.02
CA ALA A 230 -5.28 22.44 11.11
C ALA A 230 -3.78 22.64 11.06
N TRP A 231 -3.03 21.73 11.67
CA TRP A 231 -1.58 21.65 11.53
C TRP A 231 -1.15 20.21 11.35
N PHE A 232 -0.09 20.00 10.58
CA PHE A 232 0.61 18.73 10.49
C PHE A 232 1.91 18.83 11.28
N SER A 233 2.08 17.97 12.27
CA SER A 233 3.25 17.90 13.13
C SER A 233 4.01 16.61 12.86
N HIS A 234 5.32 16.68 12.67
CA HIS A 234 6.19 15.52 12.53
C HIS A 234 7.48 15.75 13.32
N ASP A 235 7.74 14.85 14.26
CA ASP A 235 8.89 14.85 15.17
C ASP A 235 9.17 16.23 15.78
N HIS A 236 8.10 16.93 16.17
CA HIS A 236 8.22 18.31 16.62
C HIS A 236 8.83 18.34 18.01
N HIS A 237 10.03 18.92 18.11
CA HIS A 237 10.88 18.87 19.30
C HIS A 237 11.44 17.48 19.65
N GLY A 238 11.57 16.57 18.66
CA GLY A 238 12.15 15.24 18.90
C GLY A 238 11.22 14.31 19.66
N ASP A 239 9.90 14.52 19.57
CA ASP A 239 8.90 13.73 20.29
C ASP A 239 8.59 12.37 19.62
N GLY A 240 9.11 12.14 18.41
CA GLY A 240 8.94 10.93 17.62
C GLY A 240 7.51 10.72 17.11
N ARG A 241 6.68 11.77 17.06
CA ARG A 241 5.26 11.66 16.68
C ARG A 241 5.00 12.27 15.32
N THR A 242 4.12 11.65 14.56
CA THR A 242 3.47 12.30 13.40
C THR A 242 1.99 12.46 13.67
N ALA A 243 1.47 13.68 13.63
CA ALA A 243 0.14 13.98 14.09
C ALA A 243 -0.57 15.07 13.29
N LEU A 244 -1.89 14.92 13.18
CA LEU A 244 -2.81 15.97 12.80
C LEU A 244 -3.26 16.73 14.06
N LEU A 245 -3.19 18.05 14.01
CA LEU A 245 -3.65 18.93 15.08
C LEU A 245 -4.89 19.70 14.59
N VAL A 246 -6.01 19.58 15.30
CA VAL A 246 -7.29 20.22 14.92
C VAL A 246 -7.97 20.84 16.14
N LYS A 247 -8.85 21.82 15.89
CA LYS A 247 -9.66 22.42 16.94
C LYS A 247 -10.80 21.50 17.37
N ILE A 248 -11.15 21.64 18.65
CA ILE A 248 -12.25 20.96 19.34
C ILE A 248 -13.05 21.99 20.14
N SER A 249 -14.16 21.56 20.75
CA SER A 249 -15.09 22.44 21.47
C SER A 249 -14.53 22.98 22.79
N GLY A 250 -13.58 22.29 23.43
CA GLY A 250 -12.86 22.76 24.61
C GLY A 250 -12.26 21.64 25.45
N ALA A 251 -11.91 21.97 26.70
CA ALA A 251 -11.17 21.09 27.62
C ALA A 251 -11.90 19.77 27.94
N GLU A 252 -13.22 19.80 28.06
CA GLU A 252 -14.03 18.60 28.35
C GLU A 252 -13.95 17.57 27.21
N GLU A 253 -14.12 18.02 25.96
CA GLU A 253 -13.95 17.15 24.79
C GLU A 253 -12.50 16.66 24.67
N GLN A 254 -11.52 17.53 24.98
CA GLN A 254 -10.10 17.16 24.96
C GLN A 254 -9.82 15.99 25.91
N ALA A 255 -10.29 16.10 27.16
CA ALA A 255 -10.09 15.09 28.18
C ALA A 255 -10.76 13.77 27.79
N LEU A 256 -12.00 13.83 27.29
CA LEU A 256 -12.75 12.65 26.86
C LEU A 256 -12.06 11.90 25.72
N LEU A 257 -11.59 12.60 24.67
CA LEU A 257 -10.90 11.97 23.55
C LEU A 257 -9.60 11.27 23.97
N ILE A 258 -8.86 11.88 24.90
CA ILE A 258 -7.62 11.30 25.46
C ILE A 258 -7.94 10.10 26.34
N GLU A 259 -8.99 10.17 27.16
CA GLU A 259 -9.42 9.04 27.99
C GLU A 259 -9.86 7.84 27.15
N GLN A 260 -10.58 8.10 26.05
CA GLN A 260 -11.04 7.06 25.13
C GLN A 260 -9.87 6.37 24.41
N ASP A 261 -8.85 7.13 23.98
CA ASP A 261 -7.68 6.55 23.34
C ASP A 261 -6.43 7.43 23.54
N ALA A 262 -5.72 7.19 24.64
CA ALA A 262 -4.50 7.90 24.99
C ALA A 262 -3.29 7.56 24.10
N LYS A 263 -3.38 6.50 23.28
CA LYS A 263 -2.32 6.18 22.30
C LYS A 263 -2.46 7.05 21.06
N ARG A 264 -3.71 7.33 20.66
CA ARG A 264 -4.05 8.11 19.49
C ARG A 264 -4.11 9.61 19.77
N HIS A 265 -4.69 10.00 20.91
CA HIS A 265 -4.98 11.38 21.24
C HIS A 265 -4.06 11.93 22.31
N PHE A 266 -3.65 13.19 22.13
CA PHE A 266 -2.84 13.89 23.13
C PHE A 266 -3.10 15.39 23.11
N ARG A 267 -2.77 16.04 24.22
CA ARG A 267 -2.75 17.50 24.32
C ARG A 267 -1.50 18.06 23.62
N PRO A 268 -1.64 18.85 22.54
CA PRO A 268 -0.50 19.43 21.87
C PRO A 268 0.11 20.58 22.66
N ALA A 269 1.44 20.57 22.79
CA ALA A 269 2.17 21.62 23.51
C ALA A 269 1.96 22.99 22.84
N TYR A 270 1.70 24.03 23.64
CA TYR A 270 1.54 25.43 23.19
C TYR A 270 0.26 25.78 22.38
N PHE A 271 -0.66 24.83 22.14
CA PHE A 271 -1.92 25.10 21.42
C PHE A 271 -3.12 25.38 22.34
N GLY A 272 -3.04 25.03 23.64
CA GLY A 272 -4.12 25.23 24.62
C GLY A 272 -5.24 24.18 24.55
N ASP A 273 -6.33 24.41 25.28
CA ASP A 273 -7.40 23.41 25.51
C ASP A 273 -8.39 23.28 24.34
N GLY A 274 -8.33 24.21 23.38
CA GLY A 274 -9.19 24.20 22.19
C GLY A 274 -8.65 23.35 21.04
N TRP A 275 -7.61 22.55 21.26
CA TRP A 275 -6.94 21.75 20.22
C TRP A 275 -6.66 20.33 20.68
N ILE A 276 -6.68 19.38 19.76
CA ILE A 276 -6.28 17.99 20.02
C ILE A 276 -5.25 17.55 18.99
N GLY A 277 -4.26 16.78 19.44
CA GLY A 277 -3.35 16.05 18.56
C GLY A 277 -3.83 14.62 18.35
N ILE A 278 -3.85 14.22 17.09
CA ILE A 278 -4.29 12.90 16.61
C ILE A 278 -3.09 12.25 15.91
N ARG A 279 -2.49 11.24 16.52
CA ARG A 279 -1.28 10.57 16.03
C ARG A 279 -1.54 9.71 14.79
N LEU A 280 -1.05 10.11 13.62
CA LEU A 280 -1.24 9.42 12.34
C LEU A 280 -0.37 8.16 12.20
N ASP A 281 0.74 8.11 12.93
CA ASP A 281 1.73 7.03 12.93
C ASP A 281 1.36 5.81 13.79
N THR A 282 0.12 5.76 14.27
CA THR A 282 -0.42 4.62 15.01
C THR A 282 -1.05 3.54 14.12
N GLY A 283 -1.33 3.84 12.85
CA GLY A 283 -1.75 2.86 11.83
C GLY A 283 -3.25 2.83 11.51
N ASP A 284 -4.11 3.33 12.40
CA ASP A 284 -5.57 3.27 12.25
C ASP A 284 -6.17 4.59 11.73
N ASN A 285 -5.67 5.06 10.58
CA ASN A 285 -6.11 6.32 9.98
C ASN A 285 -7.41 6.15 9.18
N ASP A 286 -8.55 6.27 9.85
CA ASP A 286 -9.84 6.51 9.18
C ASP A 286 -9.85 7.93 8.58
N TRP A 287 -9.58 8.03 7.28
CA TRP A 287 -9.50 9.32 6.59
C TRP A 287 -10.84 10.04 6.49
N ASP A 288 -11.97 9.33 6.58
CA ASP A 288 -13.30 9.94 6.57
C ASP A 288 -13.56 10.63 7.93
N ASP A 289 -13.26 9.98 9.05
CA ASP A 289 -13.33 10.62 10.39
C ASP A 289 -12.33 11.78 10.51
N LEU A 290 -11.09 11.60 10.03
CA LEU A 290 -10.10 12.67 10.02
C LEU A 290 -10.55 13.86 9.17
N GLY A 291 -11.15 13.62 8.00
CA GLY A 291 -11.75 14.65 7.16
C GLY A 291 -12.90 15.38 7.88
N ALA A 292 -13.79 14.64 8.54
CA ALA A 292 -14.88 15.21 9.33
C ALA A 292 -14.36 16.09 10.48
N ARG A 293 -13.27 15.68 11.15
CA ARG A 293 -12.60 16.48 12.20
C ARG A 293 -11.98 17.76 11.65
N ILE A 294 -11.30 17.69 10.51
CA ILE A 294 -10.76 18.87 9.82
C ILE A 294 -11.88 19.84 9.48
N ALA A 295 -13.00 19.35 8.93
CA ALA A 295 -14.16 20.17 8.59
C ALA A 295 -14.80 20.82 9.81
N ARG A 296 -14.97 20.09 10.93
CA ARG A 296 -15.44 20.68 12.20
C ARG A 296 -14.51 21.77 12.71
N SER A 297 -13.21 21.54 12.64
CA SER A 297 -12.19 22.51 13.03
C SER A 297 -12.23 23.78 12.17
N TRP A 298 -12.40 23.63 10.85
CA TRP A 298 -12.59 24.76 9.93
C TRP A 298 -13.87 25.55 10.29
N ARG A 299 -15.01 24.87 10.48
CA ARG A 299 -16.28 25.51 10.84
C ARG A 299 -16.17 26.32 12.16
N ALA A 300 -15.39 25.84 13.12
CA ALA A 300 -15.17 26.52 14.39
C ALA A 300 -14.45 27.88 14.25
N VAL A 301 -13.78 28.14 13.13
CA VAL A 301 -13.08 29.41 12.87
C VAL A 301 -13.58 30.16 11.64
N ALA A 302 -14.47 29.56 10.86
CA ALA A 302 -15.01 30.14 9.65
C ALA A 302 -15.82 31.42 9.94
N PRO A 303 -15.58 32.52 9.20
CA PRO A 303 -16.47 33.67 9.20
C PRO A 303 -17.89 33.25 8.82
N LYS A 304 -18.92 33.90 9.40
CA LYS A 304 -20.34 33.58 9.16
C LYS A 304 -20.72 33.47 7.68
N LYS A 305 -20.13 34.32 6.83
CA LYS A 305 -20.35 34.32 5.38
C LYS A 305 -19.91 33.01 4.70
N LEU A 306 -18.79 32.44 5.15
CA LEU A 306 -18.25 31.18 4.61
C LEU A 306 -18.97 29.96 5.19
N ALA A 307 -19.32 30.01 6.47
CA ALA A 307 -20.08 28.94 7.12
C ALA A 307 -21.45 28.72 6.44
N GLY A 308 -22.11 29.80 5.98
CA GLY A 308 -23.38 29.72 5.27
C GLY A 308 -23.32 29.05 3.89
N LEU A 309 -22.17 29.04 3.21
CA LEU A 309 -22.03 28.41 1.89
C LEU A 309 -22.02 26.87 1.98
N ILE A 310 -21.47 26.31 3.07
CA ILE A 310 -21.48 24.85 3.30
C ILE A 310 -22.87 24.39 3.74
N ALA A 311 -23.56 25.15 4.60
CA ALA A 311 -24.91 24.77 5.05
C ALA A 311 -25.91 24.63 3.91
N VAL A 312 -25.77 25.45 2.86
CA VAL A 312 -26.58 25.33 1.64
C VAL A 312 -26.15 24.13 0.80
N ALA A 313 -24.87 23.79 0.74
CA ALA A 313 -24.38 22.63 -0.01
C ALA A 313 -24.75 21.29 0.66
N ASP A 314 -24.87 21.24 1.99
CA ASP A 314 -25.30 20.06 2.75
C ASP A 314 -26.85 19.84 2.69
N GLU A 315 -27.61 20.81 2.16
CA GLU A 315 -29.09 20.75 1.99
C GLU A 315 -29.55 20.29 0.60
N PHE A 316 -28.62 20.04 -0.34
CA PHE A 316 -28.88 19.52 -1.70
C PHE A 316 -28.18 18.19 -1.95
#